data_AF-A0A0V0Z376-F1
#
_entry.id   AF-A0A0V0Z376-F1
#
_cell.length_a   1.000
_cell.length_b   1.000
_cell.length_c   1.000
_cell.angle_alpha   90.00
_cell.angle_beta   90.00
_cell.angle_gamma   90.00
#
_symmetry.space_group_name_H-M   'P 1'
#
loop_
_entity.id
_entity.type
_entity.pdbx_description
1 polymer ?
#
loop_
_entity_poly.entity_id
_entity_poly.type
_entity_poly.pdbx_seq_one_letter_code
_entity_poly.pdbx_strand_id
1 'polypeptide(L)'
;MFAEFLMRIGIRHERTIPETPQQNGVTERMNRTLVEKARTMLIDAILSPDLWAEAVGTANYLRNRCPTKALRKVTPEEAWSG
;
A
#
# COMPACT_ATOMS: atom_id res chain seq x y z
N MET A 1 -11.14 -5.87 -22.82
CA MET A 1 -10.70 -6.95 -21.90
C MET A 1 -10.22 -6.49 -20.50
N PHE A 2 -9.60 -5.33 -20.27
CA PHE A 2 -9.49 -4.76 -18.89
C PHE A 2 -10.14 -3.38 -18.78
N ALA A 3 -9.93 -2.49 -19.77
CA ALA A 3 -10.60 -1.20 -19.83
C ALA A 3 -12.13 -1.33 -19.84
N GLU A 4 -12.69 -2.25 -20.62
CA GLU A 4 -14.13 -2.56 -20.64
C GLU A 4 -14.63 -3.09 -19.30
N PHE A 5 -13.82 -3.91 -18.60
CA PHE A 5 -14.18 -4.39 -17.27
C PHE A 5 -14.28 -3.23 -16.28
N LEU A 6 -13.27 -2.35 -16.26
CA LEU A 6 -13.26 -1.16 -15.42
C LEU A 6 -14.44 -0.23 -15.73
N MET A 7 -14.72 0.02 -17.02
CA MET A 7 -15.88 0.79 -17.44
C MET A 7 -17.19 0.16 -16.97
N ARG A 8 -17.34 -1.16 -17.08
CA ARG A 8 -18.55 -1.88 -16.66
C ARG A 8 -18.81 -1.76 -15.16
N ILE A 9 -17.76 -1.65 -14.34
CA ILE A 9 -17.88 -1.45 -12.88
C ILE A 9 -17.80 0.03 -12.46
N GLY A 10 -17.84 0.96 -13.42
CA GLY A 10 -17.85 2.40 -13.17
C GLY A 10 -16.49 3.01 -12.79
N ILE A 11 -15.38 2.31 -13.02
CA ILE A 11 -14.02 2.81 -12.74
C ILE A 11 -13.44 3.48 -13.99
N ARG A 12 -13.03 4.74 -13.85
CA ARG A 12 -12.26 5.47 -14.87
C ARG A 12 -10.78 5.14 -14.73
N HIS A 13 -10.17 4.60 -15.80
CA HIS A 13 -8.74 4.30 -15.82
C HIS A 13 -7.95 5.48 -16.37
N GLU A 14 -7.19 6.16 -15.51
CA GLU A 14 -6.25 7.21 -15.87
C GLU A 14 -4.81 6.69 -15.79
N ARG A 15 -3.97 7.08 -16.75
CA ARG A 15 -2.57 6.62 -16.84
C ARG A 15 -1.62 7.79 -16.69
N THR A 16 -0.48 7.54 -16.08
CA THR A 16 0.65 8.47 -16.07
C THR A 16 1.33 8.51 -17.43
N ILE A 17 2.09 9.59 -17.68
CA ILE A 17 2.91 9.73 -18.87
C ILE A 17 3.98 8.61 -18.87
N PRO A 18 4.29 7.99 -20.03
CA PRO A 18 5.39 7.05 -20.13
C PRO A 18 6.69 7.65 -19.61
N GLU A 19 7.53 6.84 -18.95
CA GLU A 19 8.85 7.24 -18.47
C GLU A 19 8.88 8.40 -17.46
N THR A 20 7.75 8.74 -16.83
CA THR A 20 7.68 9.73 -15.75
C THR A 20 7.35 9.10 -14.38
N PRO A 21 8.29 8.36 -13.76
CA PRO A 21 8.05 7.67 -12.48
C PRO A 21 7.68 8.63 -11.33
N GLN A 22 8.08 9.91 -11.44
CA GLN A 22 7.76 10.94 -10.44
C GLN A 22 6.25 11.14 -10.28
N GLN A 23 5.45 10.89 -11.33
CA GLN A 23 3.99 10.94 -11.25
C GLN A 23 3.40 9.85 -10.34
N ASN A 24 4.10 8.72 -10.18
CA ASN A 24 3.72 7.61 -9.30
C ASN A 24 4.44 7.62 -7.94
N GLY A 25 5.17 8.68 -7.62
CA GLY A 25 6.08 8.69 -6.48
C GLY A 25 5.43 8.41 -5.12
N VAL A 26 4.14 8.73 -4.94
CA VAL A 26 3.40 8.39 -3.71
C VAL A 26 3.21 6.87 -3.59
N THR A 27 2.75 6.24 -4.67
CA THR A 27 2.53 4.79 -4.74
C THR A 27 3.85 4.04 -4.62
N GLU A 28 4.90 4.48 -5.31
CA GLU A 28 6.23 3.85 -5.24
C GLU A 28 6.82 3.90 -3.82
N ARG A 29 6.71 5.05 -3.14
CA ARG A 29 7.15 5.15 -1.74
C ARG A 29 6.37 4.23 -0.82
N MET A 30 5.05 4.12 -1.01
CA MET A 30 4.21 3.23 -0.21
C MET A 30 4.60 1.76 -0.40
N ASN A 31 4.80 1.33 -1.65
CA ASN A 31 5.21 -0.04 -1.97
C ASN A 31 6.54 -0.40 -1.28
N ARG A 32 7.53 0.52 -1.34
CA ARG A 32 8.80 0.35 -0.63
C ARG A 32 8.59 0.22 0.89
N THR A 33 7.78 1.10 1.50
CA THR A 33 7.50 1.04 2.94
C THR A 33 6.85 -0.29 3.35
N LEU A 34 5.92 -0.83 2.58
CA LEU A 34 5.27 -2.11 2.87
C LEU A 34 6.27 -3.28 2.78
N VAL A 35 7.09 -3.29 1.72
CA VAL A 35 8.13 -4.31 1.49
C VAL A 35 9.18 -4.30 2.61
N GLU A 36 9.65 -3.12 3.00
CA GLU A 36 10.62 -2.96 4.09
C GLU A 36 10.04 -3.44 5.42
N LYS A 37 8.81 -3.03 5.76
CA LYS A 37 8.12 -3.50 6.98
C LYS A 37 7.95 -5.02 7.00
N ALA A 38 7.46 -5.61 5.91
CA ALA A 38 7.26 -7.05 5.81
C ALA A 38 8.59 -7.80 6.02
N ARG A 39 9.65 -7.36 5.35
CA ARG A 39 10.98 -7.94 5.50
C ARG A 39 11.51 -7.81 6.93
N THR A 40 11.39 -6.65 7.56
CA THR A 40 11.83 -6.44 8.95
C THR A 40 11.08 -7.35 9.91
N MET A 41 9.76 -7.49 9.78
CA MET A 41 8.96 -8.37 10.64
C MET A 41 9.36 -9.83 10.51
N LEU A 42 9.59 -10.32 9.28
CA LEU A 42 10.02 -11.71 9.06
C LEU A 42 11.41 -11.99 9.68
N ILE A 43 12.34 -11.05 9.54
CA ILE A 43 13.69 -11.17 10.11
C ILE A 43 13.62 -11.16 11.65
N ASP A 44 12.88 -10.21 12.22
CA ASP A 44 12.74 -10.04 13.67
C ASP A 44 12.09 -11.25 14.34
N ALA A 45 11.06 -11.82 13.70
CA ALA A 45 10.36 -13.00 14.19
C ALA A 45 11.05 -14.35 13.83
N ILE A 46 12.16 -14.32 13.10
CA ILE A 46 12.87 -15.52 12.61
C ILE A 46 11.92 -16.44 11.82
N LEU A 47 11.14 -15.86 10.92
CA LEU A 47 10.14 -16.56 10.11
C LEU A 47 10.60 -16.77 8.65
N SER A 48 10.08 -17.82 8.02
CA SER A 48 10.36 -18.13 6.61
C SER A 48 9.85 -17.01 5.68
N PRO A 49 10.59 -16.67 4.60
CA PRO A 49 10.09 -15.84 3.51
C PRO A 49 8.81 -16.36 2.85
N ASP A 50 8.45 -17.64 3.03
CA ASP A 50 7.19 -18.20 2.53
C ASP A 50 5.96 -17.51 3.12
N LEU A 51 6.08 -16.90 4.31
CA LEU A 51 5.03 -16.11 4.96
C LEU A 51 4.99 -14.65 4.46
N TRP A 52 5.51 -14.40 3.25
CA TRP A 52 5.59 -13.06 2.66
C TRP A 52 4.21 -12.40 2.53
N ALA A 53 3.19 -13.14 2.10
CA ALA A 53 1.85 -12.59 1.90
C ALA A 53 1.25 -12.11 3.22
N GLU A 54 1.41 -12.90 4.28
CA GLU A 54 0.98 -12.61 5.65
C GLU A 54 1.76 -11.42 6.24
N ALA A 55 3.07 -11.37 6.01
CA ALA A 55 3.91 -10.27 6.46
C ALA A 55 3.53 -8.95 5.77
N VAL A 56 3.29 -8.95 4.46
CA VAL A 56 2.82 -7.76 3.73
C VAL A 56 1.41 -7.36 4.18
N GLY A 57 0.51 -8.32 4.38
CA GLY A 57 -0.83 -8.07 4.91
C GLY A 57 -0.79 -7.41 6.29
N THR A 58 0.07 -7.92 7.17
CA THR A 58 0.31 -7.35 8.51
C THR A 58 0.92 -5.95 8.43
N ALA A 59 1.88 -5.73 7.53
CA ALA A 59 2.50 -4.42 7.31
C ALA A 59 1.45 -3.38 6.88
N ASN A 60 0.55 -3.76 5.96
CA ASN A 60 -0.54 -2.92 5.50
C ASN A 60 -1.55 -2.63 6.62
N TYR A 61 -1.93 -3.65 7.39
CA TYR A 61 -2.83 -3.50 8.53
C TYR A 61 -2.29 -2.49 9.54
N LEU A 62 -1.02 -2.64 9.95
CA LEU A 62 -0.35 -1.71 10.86
C LEU A 62 -0.24 -0.31 10.24
N ARG A 63 0.16 -0.19 8.97
CA ARG A 63 0.26 1.12 8.32
C ARG A 63 -1.08 1.88 8.33
N ASN A 64 -2.20 1.18 8.10
CA ASN A 64 -3.52 1.82 8.03
C ASN A 64 -4.10 2.15 9.41
N ARG A 65 -3.65 1.45 10.46
CA ARG A 65 -4.16 1.60 11.84
C ARG A 65 -3.18 2.24 12.81
N CYS A 66 -2.01 2.67 12.34
CA CYS A 66 -1.08 3.46 13.13
C CYS A 66 -1.19 4.95 12.75
N PRO A 67 -1.02 5.88 13.71
CA PRO A 67 -0.93 7.30 13.41
C PRO A 67 0.20 7.59 12.42
N THR A 68 -0.02 8.55 11.54
CA THR A 68 1.01 9.03 10.62
C THR A 68 1.27 10.51 10.84
N LYS A 69 2.47 10.99 10.51
CA LYS A 69 2.79 12.43 10.63
C LYS A 69 1.84 13.33 9.80
N ALA A 70 1.31 12.80 8.70
CA ALA A 70 0.38 13.51 7.83
C ALA A 70 -1.02 13.67 8.44
N LEU A 71 -1.46 12.71 9.25
CA LEU A 71 -2.80 12.67 9.83
C LEU A 71 -2.71 12.96 11.33
N ARG A 72 -3.11 14.18 11.73
CA ARG A 72 -2.97 14.67 13.10
C ARG A 72 -3.85 13.86 14.06
N LYS A 73 -3.23 12.94 14.82
CA LYS A 73 -3.85 12.11 15.88
C LYS A 73 -4.93 11.12 15.40
N VAL A 74 -5.12 10.97 14.10
CA VAL A 74 -6.03 9.98 13.52
C VAL A 74 -5.26 9.04 12.60
N THR A 75 -5.70 7.81 12.52
CA THR A 75 -5.15 6.78 11.66
C THR A 75 -5.70 6.92 10.24
N PRO A 76 -5.00 6.40 9.21
CA PRO A 76 -5.55 6.35 7.85
C PRO A 76 -6.92 5.66 7.75
N GLU A 77 -7.14 4.61 8.54
CA GLU A 77 -8.43 3.89 8.57
C GLU A 77 -9.55 4.79 9.08
N GLU A 78 -9.36 5.47 10.22
CA GLU A 78 -10.36 6.41 10.77
C GLU A 78 -10.62 7.57 9.81
N ALA A 79 -9.56 8.14 9.23
CA ALA A 79 -9.71 9.23 8.27
C ALA A 79 -10.47 8.83 6.99
N TRP A 80 -10.45 7.54 6.63
CA TRP A 80 -11.13 7.01 5.46
C TRP A 80 -12.57 6.57 5.73
N SER A 81 -12.80 5.94 6.89
CA SER A 81 -14.10 5.33 7.23
C SER A 81 -15.11 6.30 7.86
N GLY A 82 -14.65 7.44 8.39
CA GLY A 82 -15.49 8.43 9.09
C GLY A 82 -15.63 8.11 10.58
#